data_AF-A0A3B5ADX4-F1
#
_entry.id   AF-A0A3B5ADX4-F1
#
_cell.length_a   1.000
_cell.length_b   1.000
_cell.length_c   1.000
_cell.angle_alpha   90.00
_cell.angle_beta   90.00
_cell.angle_gamma   90.00
#
_symmetry.space_group_name_H-M   'P 1'
#
loop_
_entity.id
_entity.type
_entity.pdbx_description
1 polymer ?
#
loop_
_entity_poly.entity_id
_entity_poly.type
_entity_poly.pdbx_seq_one_letter_code
_entity_poly.pdbx_strand_id
1 'polypeptide(L)'
;MPAERKRSVNMDEKDVFAFSSKEKEKEREAERRPASARDKPKDEAKMSGKKDGGKEEKRKRLEEEKKKKEEKERRKKEEEKQKAEEEQKKKEEEEKRQQEEQERKLQEEEAKREKEEGHQLHQEAWERHQCRKELRHKNQNAQEGRPEEAFFSRLDSSLKKNTAFVKKLRTLTEQQRDSLSNDFSSLNLSKYIGEAVSSVVEAKLKISDVGCAVHLCSLFHQRYAEFAPLLLQAWKKHFEARKEDKAPNVSKLRTDLRFIAELTIVGLFTDKEGLSLIYEQLKNIIGTDRETHTHVSVVISFCKHCGDDIAGLVPRKVKLAAEKFGLGFPPSEIISTEKQQPFQNLLREYFTSLTKHLKKDHRELQNIERQNR
;
A
#
# COMPACT_ATOMS: atom_id res chain seq x y z
N MET A 1 7.23 -44.00 -4.63
CA MET A 1 6.75 -42.84 -3.86
C MET A 1 6.85 -41.59 -4.74
N PRO A 2 5.85 -40.71 -4.77
CA PRO A 2 5.65 -39.75 -5.86
C PRO A 2 6.45 -38.45 -5.70
N ALA A 3 6.66 -37.76 -6.83
CA ALA A 3 7.16 -36.38 -6.89
C ALA A 3 6.02 -35.46 -7.35
N GLU A 4 5.77 -34.37 -6.62
CA GLU A 4 4.68 -33.45 -6.93
C GLU A 4 5.08 -32.41 -7.99
N ARG A 5 4.44 -32.47 -9.16
CA ARG A 5 4.52 -31.42 -10.19
C ARG A 5 3.53 -30.30 -9.87
N LYS A 6 4.02 -29.10 -9.58
CA LYS A 6 3.17 -27.89 -9.65
C LYS A 6 2.75 -27.65 -11.10
N ARG A 7 1.44 -27.62 -11.37
CA ARG A 7 0.88 -27.13 -12.64
C ARG A 7 0.64 -25.63 -12.53
N SER A 8 1.18 -24.86 -13.47
CA SER A 8 0.72 -23.51 -13.77
C SER A 8 -0.56 -23.58 -14.60
N VAL A 9 -1.55 -22.74 -14.29
CA VAL A 9 -2.75 -22.54 -15.11
C VAL A 9 -2.87 -21.05 -15.39
N ASN A 10 -2.61 -20.64 -16.63
CA ASN A 10 -3.17 -19.41 -17.17
C ASN A 10 -4.58 -19.72 -17.68
N MET A 11 -5.51 -18.78 -17.50
CA MET A 11 -6.66 -18.65 -18.39
C MET A 11 -7.02 -17.17 -18.48
N ASP A 12 -6.87 -16.61 -19.67
CA ASP A 12 -7.52 -15.37 -20.05
C ASP A 12 -9.01 -15.63 -20.22
N GLU A 13 -9.87 -14.85 -19.56
CA GLU A 13 -11.21 -14.57 -20.07
C GLU A 13 -11.46 -13.05 -20.04
N LYS A 14 -11.93 -12.54 -21.17
CA LYS A 14 -12.48 -11.19 -21.35
C LYS A 14 -14.01 -11.25 -21.26
N ASP A 15 -14.65 -10.12 -21.56
CA ASP A 15 -16.05 -10.02 -22.03
C ASP A 15 -17.11 -10.29 -20.94
N VAL A 16 -18.19 -9.51 -20.78
CA VAL A 16 -18.63 -8.19 -21.31
C VAL A 16 -19.43 -7.54 -20.13
N PHE A 17 -19.58 -6.22 -19.93
CA PHE A 17 -20.39 -5.26 -20.70
C PHE A 17 -20.25 -3.85 -20.10
N ALA A 18 -20.27 -2.82 -20.95
CA ALA A 18 -20.62 -1.45 -20.55
C ALA A 18 -21.40 -0.76 -21.68
N PHE A 19 -22.39 0.05 -21.32
CA PHE A 19 -23.33 0.71 -22.26
C PHE A 19 -22.62 1.62 -23.29
N SER A 20 -23.13 1.62 -24.51
CA SER A 20 -22.90 2.70 -25.49
C SER A 20 -24.23 3.33 -25.91
N SER A 21 -24.21 4.64 -26.15
CA SER A 21 -25.42 5.41 -26.48
C SER A 21 -25.54 5.71 -27.97
N LYS A 22 -26.68 5.31 -28.55
CA LYS A 22 -27.52 6.13 -29.45
C LYS A 22 -26.82 6.97 -30.54
N GLU A 23 -26.96 6.56 -31.81
CA GLU A 23 -27.47 7.42 -32.89
C GLU A 23 -27.77 6.68 -34.22
N LYS A 24 -28.65 7.29 -35.06
CA LYS A 24 -28.82 7.19 -36.54
C LYS A 24 -29.00 5.78 -37.17
N GLU A 25 -30.09 5.42 -37.86
CA GLU A 25 -30.86 6.00 -39.01
C GLU A 25 -30.56 5.24 -40.33
N LYS A 26 -31.64 4.83 -41.05
CA LYS A 26 -31.70 4.46 -42.49
C LYS A 26 -30.97 3.15 -42.89
N GLU A 27 -31.34 2.41 -43.94
CA GLU A 27 -32.43 2.51 -44.95
C GLU A 27 -32.75 1.13 -45.59
N ARG A 28 -33.90 1.00 -46.29
CA ARG A 28 -34.23 0.10 -47.45
C ARG A 28 -34.17 -1.45 -47.27
N GLU A 29 -35.30 -2.17 -47.46
CA GLU A 29 -35.79 -2.85 -48.70
C GLU A 29 -35.49 -4.38 -48.70
N ALA A 30 -36.28 -5.29 -49.29
CA ALA A 30 -37.63 -5.23 -49.90
C ALA A 30 -38.27 -6.65 -49.93
N GLU A 31 -39.57 -6.73 -50.31
CA GLU A 31 -40.30 -7.91 -50.85
C GLU A 31 -40.39 -9.22 -50.01
N ARG A 32 -41.55 -9.89 -49.84
CA ARG A 32 -42.64 -10.15 -50.81
C ARG A 32 -44.02 -10.38 -50.15
N ARG A 33 -45.09 -10.17 -50.94
CA ARG A 33 -46.47 -10.70 -50.74
C ARG A 33 -46.70 -11.85 -51.76
N PRO A 34 -47.73 -12.74 -51.63
CA PRO A 34 -49.18 -12.47 -51.79
C PRO A 34 -50.04 -13.12 -50.66
N ALA A 35 -51.36 -13.02 -50.55
CA ALA A 35 -52.45 -12.10 -50.95
C ALA A 35 -53.71 -12.56 -50.11
N SER A 36 -54.91 -11.99 -50.12
CA SER A 36 -55.61 -10.92 -50.87
C SER A 36 -56.45 -10.09 -49.84
N ALA A 37 -57.59 -9.41 -50.03
CA ALA A 37 -58.51 -9.16 -51.15
C ALA A 37 -59.15 -7.75 -51.03
N ARG A 38 -60.48 -7.64 -51.17
CA ARG A 38 -61.36 -6.44 -51.18
C ARG A 38 -62.82 -6.86 -50.87
N ASP A 39 -63.86 -6.02 -50.74
CA ASP A 39 -64.08 -4.66 -50.17
C ASP A 39 -65.54 -4.21 -50.51
N LYS A 40 -66.31 -3.66 -49.54
CA LYS A 40 -67.57 -2.86 -49.74
C LYS A 40 -68.85 -3.59 -50.31
N PRO A 41 -70.05 -2.95 -50.52
CA PRO A 41 -71.14 -2.96 -49.49
C PRO A 41 -72.62 -2.99 -50.04
N LYS A 42 -73.60 -2.61 -49.18
CA LYS A 42 -74.99 -2.12 -49.42
C LYS A 42 -76.17 -3.10 -49.66
N ASP A 43 -77.27 -2.83 -48.92
CA ASP A 43 -78.73 -2.73 -49.24
C ASP A 43 -79.45 -3.81 -50.11
N GLU A 44 -80.75 -4.16 -49.96
CA GLU A 44 -81.86 -3.66 -49.11
C GLU A 44 -83.02 -4.69 -48.89
N ALA A 45 -83.94 -4.39 -47.95
CA ALA A 45 -85.39 -4.72 -47.88
C ALA A 45 -86.00 -6.16 -47.85
N LYS A 46 -86.82 -6.43 -46.79
CA LYS A 46 -88.19 -7.08 -46.71
C LYS A 46 -88.50 -8.42 -47.47
N MET A 47 -89.39 -9.34 -47.03
CA MET A 47 -90.25 -9.52 -45.83
C MET A 47 -90.59 -11.04 -45.69
N SER A 48 -90.68 -11.68 -44.51
CA SER A 48 -91.94 -11.93 -43.75
C SER A 48 -91.83 -13.27 -42.97
N GLY A 49 -92.80 -13.61 -42.11
CA GLY A 49 -92.98 -15.00 -41.60
C GLY A 49 -92.86 -15.21 -40.08
N LYS A 50 -94.00 -15.44 -39.40
CA LYS A 50 -94.11 -15.69 -37.94
C LYS A 50 -93.45 -17.00 -37.48
N LYS A 51 -92.65 -16.94 -36.41
CA LYS A 51 -93.00 -17.59 -35.11
C LYS A 51 -92.09 -17.09 -33.98
N ASP A 52 -92.70 -16.54 -32.94
CA ASP A 52 -92.00 -16.00 -31.77
C ASP A 52 -92.25 -16.86 -30.50
N GLY A 53 -91.52 -16.60 -29.42
CA GLY A 53 -91.77 -17.19 -28.09
C GLY A 53 -90.72 -18.16 -27.54
N GLY A 54 -89.67 -18.49 -28.30
CA GLY A 54 -88.60 -19.42 -27.84
C GLY A 54 -87.16 -18.91 -27.97
N LYS A 55 -86.98 -17.70 -28.52
CA LYS A 55 -85.65 -17.20 -28.91
C LYS A 55 -84.95 -16.39 -27.81
N GLU A 56 -85.71 -15.74 -26.94
CA GLU A 56 -85.18 -14.85 -25.91
C GLU A 56 -84.58 -15.61 -24.72
N GLU A 57 -85.27 -16.64 -24.23
CA GLU A 57 -84.81 -17.42 -23.07
C GLU A 57 -83.50 -18.18 -23.38
N LYS A 58 -83.40 -18.79 -24.56
CA LYS A 58 -82.17 -19.46 -25.02
C LYS A 58 -81.01 -18.47 -25.20
N ARG A 59 -81.30 -17.22 -25.58
CA ARG A 59 -80.30 -16.15 -25.68
C ARG A 59 -79.82 -15.69 -24.30
N LYS A 60 -80.74 -15.50 -23.34
CA LYS A 60 -80.44 -15.20 -21.93
C LYS A 60 -79.56 -16.28 -21.28
N ARG A 61 -79.89 -17.57 -21.46
CA ARG A 61 -79.08 -18.69 -20.92
C ARG A 61 -77.65 -18.72 -21.51
N LEU A 62 -77.50 -18.50 -22.82
CA LEU A 62 -76.17 -18.41 -23.47
C LEU A 62 -75.37 -17.18 -23.01
N GLU A 63 -76.05 -16.07 -22.72
CA GLU A 63 -75.45 -14.84 -22.21
C GLU A 63 -75.02 -14.96 -20.74
N GLU A 64 -75.78 -15.69 -19.92
CA GLU A 64 -75.37 -16.09 -18.56
C GLU A 64 -74.18 -17.07 -18.57
N GLU A 65 -74.17 -18.09 -19.44
CA GLU A 65 -73.01 -18.98 -19.59
C GLU A 65 -71.76 -18.18 -20.01
N LYS A 66 -71.90 -17.27 -20.98
CA LYS A 66 -70.80 -16.40 -21.42
C LYS A 66 -70.28 -15.53 -20.28
N LYS A 67 -71.17 -14.89 -19.50
CA LYS A 67 -70.79 -14.12 -18.31
C LYS A 67 -70.09 -14.98 -17.25
N LYS A 68 -70.60 -16.16 -16.93
CA LYS A 68 -69.95 -17.10 -15.99
C LYS A 68 -68.58 -17.57 -16.48
N LYS A 69 -68.41 -17.75 -17.79
CA LYS A 69 -67.13 -18.12 -18.41
C LYS A 69 -66.12 -16.97 -18.37
N GLU A 70 -66.54 -15.75 -18.71
CA GLU A 70 -65.73 -14.53 -18.62
C GLU A 70 -65.35 -14.20 -17.17
N GLU A 71 -66.26 -14.37 -16.21
CA GLU A 71 -65.96 -14.20 -14.78
C GLU A 71 -64.94 -15.23 -14.28
N LYS A 72 -65.11 -16.51 -14.65
CA LYS A 72 -64.17 -17.58 -14.29
C LYS A 72 -62.79 -17.36 -14.92
N GLU A 73 -62.72 -16.83 -16.14
CA GLU A 73 -61.47 -16.47 -16.80
C GLU A 73 -60.80 -15.24 -16.14
N ARG A 74 -61.58 -14.23 -15.74
CA ARG A 74 -61.09 -13.08 -14.95
C ARG A 74 -60.48 -13.53 -13.62
N ARG A 75 -61.23 -14.31 -12.81
CA ARG A 75 -60.74 -14.84 -11.54
C ARG A 75 -59.43 -15.63 -11.73
N LYS A 76 -59.34 -16.46 -12.78
CA LYS A 76 -58.11 -17.23 -13.04
C LYS A 76 -56.91 -16.33 -13.39
N LYS A 77 -57.10 -15.29 -14.22
CA LYS A 77 -56.05 -14.30 -14.55
C LYS A 77 -55.63 -13.45 -13.35
N GLU A 78 -56.56 -13.16 -12.45
CA GLU A 78 -56.30 -12.44 -11.20
C GLU A 78 -55.49 -13.29 -10.21
N GLU A 79 -55.85 -14.56 -10.03
CA GLU A 79 -55.12 -15.54 -9.23
C GLU A 79 -53.71 -15.84 -9.80
N GLU A 80 -53.58 -15.90 -11.13
CA GLU A 80 -52.31 -16.10 -11.85
C GLU A 80 -51.40 -14.86 -11.72
N LYS A 81 -51.96 -13.65 -11.79
CA LYS A 81 -51.24 -12.40 -11.50
C LYS A 81 -50.78 -12.32 -10.04
N GLN A 82 -51.63 -12.68 -9.07
CA GLN A 82 -51.28 -12.69 -7.66
C GLN A 82 -50.08 -13.62 -7.38
N LYS A 83 -50.07 -14.83 -7.97
CA LYS A 83 -48.94 -15.77 -7.85
C LYS A 83 -47.66 -15.21 -8.47
N ALA A 84 -47.74 -14.57 -9.64
CA ALA A 84 -46.57 -13.92 -10.25
C ALA A 84 -46.02 -12.77 -9.39
N GLU A 85 -46.89 -11.96 -8.78
CA GLU A 85 -46.50 -10.87 -7.88
C GLU A 85 -45.90 -11.38 -6.56
N GLU A 86 -46.40 -12.50 -6.03
CA GLU A 86 -45.84 -13.17 -4.84
C GLU A 86 -44.49 -13.83 -5.15
N GLU A 87 -44.33 -14.46 -6.31
CA GLU A 87 -43.06 -15.05 -6.77
C GLU A 87 -42.00 -13.97 -7.03
N GLN A 88 -42.38 -12.84 -7.65
CA GLN A 88 -41.48 -11.72 -7.85
C GLN A 88 -41.03 -11.12 -6.51
N LYS A 89 -41.93 -10.88 -5.56
CA LYS A 89 -41.58 -10.38 -4.22
C LYS A 89 -40.64 -11.33 -3.47
N LYS A 90 -40.81 -12.65 -3.61
CA LYS A 90 -39.88 -13.63 -3.03
C LYS A 90 -38.48 -13.55 -3.64
N LYS A 91 -38.37 -13.34 -4.96
CA LYS A 91 -37.07 -13.16 -5.64
C LYS A 91 -36.39 -11.85 -5.22
N GLU A 92 -37.14 -10.74 -5.17
CA GLU A 92 -36.63 -9.45 -4.69
C GLU A 92 -36.18 -9.52 -3.22
N GLU A 93 -36.91 -10.26 -2.36
CA GLU A 93 -36.50 -10.49 -0.97
C GLU A 93 -35.27 -11.42 -0.87
N GLU A 94 -35.17 -12.45 -1.71
CA GLU A 94 -34.03 -13.36 -1.74
C GLU A 94 -32.76 -12.67 -2.26
N GLU A 95 -32.83 -11.89 -3.34
CA GLU A 95 -31.72 -11.07 -3.83
C GLU A 95 -31.25 -10.07 -2.76
N LYS A 96 -32.19 -9.41 -2.06
CA LYS A 96 -31.85 -8.48 -0.97
C LYS A 96 -31.14 -9.19 0.19
N ARG A 97 -31.61 -10.37 0.60
CA ARG A 97 -30.94 -11.19 1.63
C ARG A 97 -29.55 -11.64 1.18
N GLN A 98 -29.37 -12.01 -0.09
CA GLN A 98 -28.06 -12.37 -0.65
C GLN A 98 -27.10 -11.17 -0.68
N GLN A 99 -27.58 -9.97 -1.02
CA GLN A 99 -26.80 -8.73 -0.97
C GLN A 99 -26.37 -8.38 0.47
N GLU A 100 -27.31 -8.44 1.44
CA GLU A 100 -27.01 -8.21 2.86
C GLU A 100 -26.00 -9.22 3.42
N GLU A 101 -26.08 -10.50 3.02
CA GLU A 101 -25.11 -11.51 3.43
C GLU A 101 -23.73 -11.31 2.78
N GLN A 102 -23.67 -10.88 1.51
CA GLN A 102 -22.42 -10.53 0.82
C GLN A 102 -21.75 -9.29 1.43
N GLU A 103 -22.50 -8.23 1.69
CA GLU A 103 -21.98 -7.02 2.32
C GLU A 103 -21.46 -7.32 3.73
N ARG A 104 -22.21 -8.08 4.53
CA ARG A 104 -21.77 -8.49 5.86
C ARG A 104 -20.48 -9.34 5.82
N LYS A 105 -20.34 -10.26 4.86
CA LYS A 105 -19.11 -11.05 4.68
C LYS A 105 -17.91 -10.17 4.30
N LEU A 106 -18.12 -9.19 3.42
CA LEU A 106 -17.08 -8.22 3.04
C LEU A 106 -16.64 -7.39 4.26
N GLN A 107 -17.58 -6.85 5.02
CA GLN A 107 -17.29 -6.10 6.26
C GLN A 107 -16.55 -6.96 7.30
N GLU A 108 -16.91 -8.23 7.46
CA GLU A 108 -16.23 -9.16 8.37
C GLU A 108 -14.80 -9.49 7.89
N GLU A 109 -14.58 -9.64 6.59
CA GLU A 109 -13.23 -9.84 6.03
C GLU A 109 -12.36 -8.58 6.13
N GLU A 110 -12.90 -7.39 5.85
CA GLU A 110 -12.19 -6.12 6.01
C GLU A 110 -11.79 -5.88 7.48
N ALA A 111 -12.71 -6.09 8.42
CA ALA A 111 -12.43 -5.96 9.85
C ALA A 111 -11.36 -6.96 10.33
N LYS A 112 -11.35 -8.18 9.77
CA LYS A 112 -10.30 -9.17 10.03
C LYS A 112 -8.95 -8.72 9.47
N ARG A 113 -8.88 -8.30 8.20
CA ARG A 113 -7.66 -7.79 7.54
C ARG A 113 -7.08 -6.58 8.29
N GLU A 114 -7.91 -5.64 8.71
CA GLU A 114 -7.49 -4.47 9.49
C GLU A 114 -6.90 -4.85 10.85
N LYS A 115 -7.48 -5.86 11.51
CA LYS A 115 -6.95 -6.41 12.76
C LYS A 115 -5.61 -7.12 12.56
N GLU A 116 -5.46 -7.89 11.49
CA GLU A 116 -4.20 -8.55 11.12
C GLU A 116 -3.10 -7.52 10.80
N GLU A 117 -3.41 -6.45 10.02
CA GLU A 117 -2.51 -5.29 9.85
C GLU A 117 -2.12 -4.64 11.18
N GLY A 118 -3.07 -4.46 12.10
CA GLY A 118 -2.85 -3.86 13.41
C GLY A 118 -1.88 -4.66 14.28
N HIS A 119 -2.05 -5.99 14.32
CA HIS A 119 -1.14 -6.89 15.04
C HIS A 119 0.25 -6.96 14.39
N GLN A 120 0.34 -7.00 13.05
CA GLN A 120 1.64 -6.96 12.35
C GLN A 120 2.39 -5.65 12.63
N LEU A 121 1.70 -4.50 12.56
CA LEU A 121 2.30 -3.19 12.85
C LEU A 121 2.82 -3.09 14.30
N HIS A 122 2.14 -3.74 15.25
CA HIS A 122 2.57 -3.86 16.64
C HIS A 122 3.81 -4.75 16.80
N GLN A 123 3.84 -5.91 16.13
CA GLN A 123 5.01 -6.81 16.12
C GLN A 123 6.25 -6.13 15.51
N GLU A 124 6.12 -5.55 14.31
CA GLU A 124 7.22 -4.83 13.64
C GLU A 124 7.76 -3.66 14.46
N ALA A 125 6.91 -3.03 15.28
CA ALA A 125 7.34 -1.98 16.21
C ALA A 125 8.16 -2.53 17.38
N TRP A 126 7.71 -3.60 18.03
CA TRP A 126 8.43 -4.22 19.14
C TRP A 126 9.76 -4.86 18.72
N GLU A 127 9.78 -5.60 17.61
CA GLU A 127 11.02 -6.18 17.06
C GLU A 127 12.07 -5.10 16.77
N ARG A 128 11.65 -3.99 16.15
CA ARG A 128 12.50 -2.83 15.88
C ARG A 128 13.01 -2.17 17.15
N HIS A 129 12.14 -1.94 18.15
CA HIS A 129 12.52 -1.34 19.42
C HIS A 129 13.55 -2.20 20.18
N GLN A 130 13.31 -3.52 20.31
CA GLN A 130 14.22 -4.41 21.03
C GLN A 130 15.59 -4.52 20.33
N CYS A 131 15.61 -4.71 19.01
CA CYS A 131 16.84 -4.74 18.22
C CYS A 131 17.66 -3.45 18.37
N ARG A 132 17.00 -2.28 18.34
CA ARG A 132 17.64 -0.98 18.58
C ARG A 132 18.21 -0.85 20.00
N LYS A 133 17.44 -1.25 21.01
CA LYS A 133 17.81 -1.16 22.43
C LYS A 133 18.99 -2.08 22.77
N GLU A 134 19.00 -3.30 22.24
CA GLU A 134 20.11 -4.25 22.36
C GLU A 134 21.39 -3.75 21.69
N LEU A 135 21.31 -3.30 20.42
CA LEU A 135 22.46 -2.77 19.71
C LEU A 135 22.99 -1.47 20.34
N ARG A 136 22.12 -0.57 20.82
CA ARG A 136 22.51 0.65 21.54
C ARG A 136 23.29 0.31 22.81
N HIS A 137 22.80 -0.64 23.62
CA HIS A 137 23.51 -1.09 24.82
C HIS A 137 24.90 -1.67 24.48
N LYS A 138 24.99 -2.56 23.48
CA LYS A 138 26.26 -3.16 23.03
C LYS A 138 27.24 -2.14 22.45
N ASN A 139 26.75 -1.14 21.70
CA ASN A 139 27.59 -0.11 21.08
C ASN A 139 28.03 0.97 22.07
N GLN A 140 27.22 1.31 23.07
CA GLN A 140 27.63 2.27 24.11
C GLN A 140 28.66 1.65 25.06
N ASN A 141 28.51 0.38 25.43
CA ASN A 141 29.46 -0.35 26.27
C ASN A 141 30.65 -0.95 25.48
N ALA A 142 30.77 -0.61 24.18
CA ALA A 142 31.81 -1.14 23.29
C ALA A 142 33.24 -0.86 23.77
N GLN A 143 33.48 0.19 24.56
CA GLN A 143 34.81 0.50 25.07
C GLN A 143 35.35 -0.57 26.02
N GLU A 144 34.49 -1.14 26.87
CA GLU A 144 34.87 -2.16 27.86
C GLU A 144 34.95 -3.56 27.24
N GLY A 145 34.15 -3.82 26.20
CA GLY A 145 34.12 -5.11 25.48
C GLY A 145 35.13 -5.27 24.35
N ARG A 146 36.02 -4.29 24.11
CA ARG A 146 37.01 -4.37 23.03
C ARG A 146 38.13 -5.36 23.35
N PRO A 147 38.50 -6.25 22.41
CA PRO A 147 39.51 -7.27 22.66
C PRO A 147 40.94 -6.72 22.61
N GLU A 148 41.85 -7.35 23.37
CA GLU A 148 43.28 -7.01 23.41
C GLU A 148 44.06 -7.51 22.18
N GLU A 149 45.32 -7.07 22.02
CA GLU A 149 46.20 -7.45 20.91
C GLU A 149 46.36 -8.99 20.74
N ALA A 150 46.35 -9.74 21.85
CA ALA A 150 46.45 -11.21 21.86
C ALA A 150 45.25 -11.96 21.25
N PHE A 151 44.14 -11.25 20.97
CA PHE A 151 43.02 -11.75 20.15
C PHE A 151 43.31 -11.54 18.66
N PHE A 152 43.78 -10.36 18.27
CA PHE A 152 44.04 -10.00 16.88
C PHE A 152 45.16 -10.81 16.22
N SER A 153 46.14 -11.27 16.99
CA SER A 153 47.21 -12.17 16.51
C SER A 153 46.70 -13.55 16.06
N ARG A 154 45.49 -13.95 16.47
CA ARG A 154 44.84 -15.22 16.09
C ARG A 154 43.97 -15.10 14.84
N LEU A 155 43.75 -13.89 14.34
CA LEU A 155 42.85 -13.60 13.22
C LEU A 155 43.60 -13.43 11.90
N ASP A 156 42.95 -13.78 10.80
CA ASP A 156 43.55 -13.78 9.48
C ASP A 156 43.82 -12.35 9.00
N SER A 157 45.11 -12.02 8.91
CA SER A 157 45.63 -10.71 8.52
C SER A 157 46.00 -10.64 7.02
N SER A 158 45.66 -11.66 6.23
CA SER A 158 46.08 -11.75 4.83
C SER A 158 45.40 -10.69 3.95
N LEU A 159 46.19 -10.05 3.10
CA LEU A 159 45.72 -9.04 2.14
C LEU A 159 44.58 -9.60 1.25
N LYS A 160 44.73 -10.83 0.77
CA LYS A 160 43.75 -11.48 -0.10
C LYS A 160 42.36 -11.59 0.52
N LYS A 161 42.24 -12.01 1.79
CA LYS A 161 40.92 -12.13 2.45
C LYS A 161 40.38 -10.77 2.89
N ASN A 162 41.21 -9.92 3.49
CA ASN A 162 40.77 -8.63 4.00
C ASN A 162 40.30 -7.68 2.88
N THR A 163 41.06 -7.53 1.79
CA THR A 163 40.63 -6.74 0.62
C THR A 163 39.41 -7.37 -0.09
N ALA A 164 39.25 -8.70 -0.06
CA ALA A 164 38.03 -9.34 -0.57
C ALA A 164 36.80 -9.04 0.30
N PHE A 165 36.93 -9.06 1.63
CA PHE A 165 35.86 -8.70 2.55
C PHE A 165 35.44 -7.23 2.40
N VAL A 166 36.40 -6.30 2.38
CA VAL A 166 36.16 -4.87 2.12
C VAL A 166 35.36 -4.67 0.82
N LYS A 167 35.73 -5.37 -0.26
CA LYS A 167 35.00 -5.32 -1.54
C LYS A 167 33.56 -5.82 -1.43
N LYS A 168 33.25 -6.82 -0.59
CA LYS A 168 31.86 -7.27 -0.35
C LYS A 168 31.00 -6.17 0.27
N LEU A 169 31.54 -5.36 1.19
CA LEU A 169 30.78 -4.30 1.89
C LEU A 169 30.14 -3.29 0.93
N ARG A 170 30.79 -2.96 -0.20
CA ARG A 170 30.28 -2.02 -1.21
C ARG A 170 29.01 -2.50 -1.92
N THR A 171 28.69 -3.80 -1.82
CA THR A 171 27.52 -4.45 -2.43
C THR A 171 26.83 -5.41 -1.46
N LEU A 172 26.87 -5.12 -0.15
CA LEU A 172 26.23 -5.97 0.87
C LEU A 172 24.70 -6.01 0.69
N THR A 173 24.09 -7.15 1.01
CA THR A 173 22.63 -7.29 1.08
C THR A 173 22.18 -7.96 2.38
N GLU A 174 20.90 -7.87 2.71
CA GLU A 174 20.35 -8.48 3.93
C GLU A 174 20.61 -10.00 4.01
N GLN A 175 20.52 -10.71 2.87
CA GLN A 175 20.77 -12.16 2.78
C GLN A 175 22.23 -12.55 3.06
N GLN A 176 23.16 -11.59 3.11
CA GLN A 176 24.57 -11.85 3.36
C GLN A 176 24.96 -11.69 4.83
N ARG A 177 24.06 -11.20 5.71
CA ARG A 177 24.31 -10.86 7.12
C ARG A 177 25.19 -11.89 7.84
N ASP A 178 24.79 -13.15 7.84
CA ASP A 178 25.49 -14.19 8.59
C ASP A 178 26.85 -14.54 7.98
N SER A 179 26.91 -14.65 6.64
CA SER A 179 28.18 -14.91 5.93
C SER A 179 29.21 -13.80 6.11
N LEU A 180 28.78 -12.54 6.10
CA LEU A 180 29.66 -11.38 6.38
C LEU A 180 30.02 -11.29 7.87
N SER A 181 29.14 -11.70 8.78
CA SER A 181 29.45 -11.79 10.21
C SER A 181 30.48 -12.89 10.50
N ASN A 182 30.40 -14.02 9.81
CA ASN A 182 31.35 -15.13 9.91
C ASN A 182 32.72 -14.75 9.30
N ASP A 183 32.74 -14.16 8.10
CA ASP A 183 33.96 -13.59 7.50
C ASP A 183 34.62 -12.62 8.48
N PHE A 184 33.88 -11.60 8.93
CA PHE A 184 34.35 -10.57 9.88
C PHE A 184 34.91 -11.20 11.16
N SER A 185 34.28 -12.25 11.68
CA SER A 185 34.72 -12.94 12.89
C SER A 185 36.08 -13.63 12.74
N SER A 186 36.51 -13.94 11.52
CA SER A 186 37.80 -14.56 11.22
C SER A 186 38.94 -13.58 10.86
N LEU A 187 38.64 -12.29 10.65
CA LEU A 187 39.54 -11.33 10.00
C LEU A 187 40.10 -10.24 10.93
N ASN A 188 41.41 -9.96 10.77
CA ASN A 188 42.07 -8.82 11.39
C ASN A 188 42.02 -7.60 10.45
N LEU A 189 40.98 -6.79 10.62
CA LEU A 189 40.70 -5.63 9.77
C LEU A 189 41.37 -4.33 10.27
N SER A 190 42.23 -4.37 11.29
CA SER A 190 42.85 -3.18 11.90
C SER A 190 43.61 -2.28 10.92
N LYS A 191 44.14 -2.84 9.82
CA LYS A 191 44.82 -2.09 8.74
C LYS A 191 43.90 -1.62 7.61
N TYR A 192 42.63 -2.02 7.63
CA TYR A 192 41.66 -1.87 6.53
C TYR A 192 40.43 -1.01 6.91
N ILE A 193 40.40 -0.45 8.13
CA ILE A 193 39.25 0.28 8.68
C ILE A 193 38.79 1.44 7.76
N GLY A 194 39.72 2.23 7.23
CA GLY A 194 39.41 3.35 6.32
C GLY A 194 38.82 2.91 4.97
N GLU A 195 39.29 1.79 4.40
CA GLU A 195 38.74 1.22 3.17
C GLU A 195 37.36 0.60 3.40
N ALA A 196 37.16 -0.05 4.55
CA ALA A 196 35.87 -0.59 4.97
C ALA A 196 34.83 0.52 5.17
N VAL A 197 35.20 1.59 5.88
CA VAL A 197 34.37 2.80 6.05
C VAL A 197 33.99 3.39 4.69
N SER A 198 34.95 3.57 3.80
CA SER A 198 34.70 4.12 2.45
C SER A 198 33.74 3.23 1.65
N SER A 199 33.95 1.91 1.70
CA SER A 199 33.09 0.93 1.03
C SER A 199 31.66 0.92 1.55
N VAL A 200 31.46 1.13 2.86
CA VAL A 200 30.14 1.22 3.50
C VAL A 200 29.41 2.52 3.13
N VAL A 201 30.09 3.67 3.14
CA VAL A 201 29.48 4.97 2.77
C VAL A 201 29.11 5.01 1.28
N GLU A 202 29.93 4.44 0.41
CA GLU A 202 29.64 4.33 -1.03
C GLU A 202 28.55 3.29 -1.38
N ALA A 203 28.27 2.34 -0.48
CA ALA A 203 27.43 1.17 -0.77
C ALA A 203 26.03 1.58 -1.30
N LYS A 204 25.63 0.95 -2.42
CA LYS A 204 24.33 1.18 -3.07
C LYS A 204 23.23 0.29 -2.45
N LEU A 205 23.06 0.42 -1.13
CA LEU A 205 22.08 -0.32 -0.33
C LEU A 205 20.64 -0.09 -0.85
N LYS A 206 19.79 -1.12 -0.78
CA LYS A 206 18.33 -0.93 -0.77
C LYS A 206 17.89 -0.57 0.65
N ILE A 207 16.63 -0.14 0.80
CA ILE A 207 16.02 0.10 2.12
C ILE A 207 15.98 -1.17 2.98
N SER A 208 15.89 -2.37 2.39
CA SER A 208 16.02 -3.65 3.09
C SER A 208 17.40 -3.83 3.75
N ASP A 209 18.47 -3.48 3.03
CA ASP A 209 19.84 -3.88 3.36
C ASP A 209 20.50 -3.01 4.43
N VAL A 210 19.82 -1.92 4.85
CA VAL A 210 20.27 -1.03 5.93
C VAL A 210 20.39 -1.78 7.26
N GLY A 211 19.58 -2.82 7.49
CA GLY A 211 19.66 -3.65 8.71
C GLY A 211 21.02 -4.37 8.82
N CYS A 212 21.39 -5.12 7.79
CA CYS A 212 22.70 -5.76 7.65
C CYS A 212 23.85 -4.74 7.69
N ALA A 213 23.70 -3.57 7.07
CA ALA A 213 24.72 -2.52 7.12
C ALA A 213 24.97 -2.00 8.55
N VAL A 214 23.92 -1.68 9.31
CA VAL A 214 23.99 -1.23 10.71
C VAL A 214 24.54 -2.32 11.64
N HIS A 215 24.17 -3.58 11.39
CA HIS A 215 24.70 -4.75 12.10
C HIS A 215 26.22 -4.87 11.91
N LEU A 216 26.72 -4.84 10.67
CA LEU A 216 28.15 -4.90 10.40
C LEU A 216 28.90 -3.68 10.95
N CYS A 217 28.35 -2.47 10.84
CA CYS A 217 28.89 -1.28 11.50
C CYS A 217 29.02 -1.45 13.02
N SER A 218 28.03 -2.07 13.66
CA SER A 218 28.06 -2.35 15.11
C SER A 218 29.17 -3.33 15.46
N LEU A 219 29.34 -4.42 14.70
CA LEU A 219 30.46 -5.36 14.88
C LEU A 219 31.83 -4.68 14.70
N PHE A 220 31.97 -3.78 13.72
CA PHE A 220 33.18 -2.98 13.53
C PHE A 220 33.46 -2.07 14.74
N HIS A 221 32.48 -1.30 15.21
CA HIS A 221 32.61 -0.38 16.36
C HIS A 221 32.91 -1.09 17.70
N GLN A 222 32.33 -2.28 17.89
CA GLN A 222 32.56 -3.14 19.06
C GLN A 222 33.97 -3.75 19.06
N ARG A 223 34.67 -3.84 17.91
CA ARG A 223 36.03 -4.38 17.82
C ARG A 223 37.13 -3.33 17.63
N TYR A 224 36.86 -2.24 16.91
CA TYR A 224 37.85 -1.25 16.48
C TYR A 224 37.42 0.16 16.89
N ALA A 225 38.18 0.80 17.79
CA ALA A 225 37.86 2.12 18.33
C ALA A 225 37.75 3.21 17.24
N GLU A 226 38.66 3.19 16.26
CA GLU A 226 38.74 4.18 15.18
C GLU A 226 37.56 4.15 14.20
N PHE A 227 36.72 3.10 14.21
CA PHE A 227 35.70 2.92 13.19
C PHE A 227 34.62 4.01 13.22
N ALA A 228 34.05 4.34 14.39
CA ALA A 228 32.99 5.34 14.48
C ALA A 228 33.49 6.78 14.15
N PRO A 229 34.64 7.25 14.65
CA PRO A 229 35.22 8.53 14.24
C PRO A 229 35.46 8.64 12.73
N LEU A 230 36.07 7.61 12.11
CA LEU A 230 36.33 7.58 10.67
C LEU A 230 35.02 7.52 9.86
N LEU A 231 34.04 6.74 10.30
CA LEU A 231 32.73 6.65 9.64
C LEU A 231 31.98 7.99 9.70
N LEU A 232 32.00 8.68 10.83
CA LEU A 232 31.40 10.02 10.97
C LEU A 232 32.09 11.05 10.07
N GLN A 233 33.42 11.02 9.98
CA GLN A 233 34.20 11.90 9.09
C GLN A 233 33.87 11.62 7.61
N ALA A 234 33.79 10.34 7.22
CA ALA A 234 33.44 9.94 5.86
C ALA A 234 32.02 10.36 5.47
N TRP A 235 31.02 10.21 6.36
CA TRP A 235 29.67 10.70 6.11
C TRP A 235 29.61 12.22 5.93
N LYS A 236 30.30 13.00 6.79
CA LYS A 236 30.38 14.46 6.66
C LYS A 236 30.95 14.86 5.30
N LYS A 237 32.08 14.25 4.88
CA LYS A 237 32.70 14.50 3.56
C LYS A 237 31.78 14.11 2.40
N HIS A 238 31.06 12.99 2.50
CA HIS A 238 30.10 12.51 1.49
C HIS A 238 28.89 13.45 1.34
N PHE A 239 28.38 14.01 2.43
CA PHE A 239 27.30 14.99 2.37
C PHE A 239 27.77 16.38 1.91
N GLU A 240 29.00 16.79 2.20
CA GLU A 240 29.57 18.03 1.65
C GLU A 240 29.75 17.93 0.13
N ALA A 241 30.35 16.85 -0.38
CA ALA A 241 30.55 16.61 -1.81
C ALA A 241 29.24 16.55 -2.61
N ARG A 242 28.10 16.28 -1.96
CA ARG A 242 26.76 16.32 -2.58
C ARG A 242 26.20 17.73 -2.76
N LYS A 243 26.73 18.75 -2.06
CA LYS A 243 26.28 20.15 -2.22
C LYS A 243 26.73 20.74 -3.57
N GLU A 244 27.75 20.15 -4.19
CA GLU A 244 28.26 20.50 -5.52
C GLU A 244 27.61 19.68 -6.66
N ASP A 245 26.80 18.65 -6.33
CA ASP A 245 26.19 17.74 -7.30
C ASP A 245 25.00 18.39 -8.03
N LYS A 246 25.16 18.61 -9.34
CA LYS A 246 24.14 19.21 -10.22
C LYS A 246 22.95 18.27 -10.48
N ALA A 247 23.05 16.97 -10.15
CA ALA A 247 22.04 15.95 -10.42
C ALA A 247 21.76 15.10 -9.16
N PRO A 248 21.22 15.72 -8.08
CA PRO A 248 21.20 15.13 -6.75
C PRO A 248 20.54 13.75 -6.71
N ASN A 249 21.32 12.73 -6.34
CA ASN A 249 20.82 11.36 -6.25
C ASN A 249 19.91 11.16 -5.02
N VAL A 250 18.62 11.49 -5.19
CA VAL A 250 17.54 11.37 -4.20
C VAL A 250 17.39 9.94 -3.68
N SER A 251 17.56 8.92 -4.53
CA SER A 251 17.41 7.52 -4.13
C SER A 251 18.53 7.02 -3.20
N LYS A 252 19.78 7.45 -3.40
CA LYS A 252 20.87 7.20 -2.44
C LYS A 252 20.72 8.10 -1.20
N LEU A 253 20.25 9.34 -1.34
CA LEU A 253 19.98 10.19 -0.16
C LEU A 253 18.90 9.61 0.76
N ARG A 254 17.87 8.96 0.19
CA ARG A 254 16.81 8.26 0.93
C ARG A 254 17.33 7.12 1.80
N THR A 255 18.31 6.35 1.32
CA THR A 255 18.94 5.27 2.10
C THR A 255 20.01 5.82 3.05
N ASP A 256 20.82 6.79 2.62
CA ASP A 256 21.84 7.45 3.44
C ASP A 256 21.24 8.10 4.70
N LEU A 257 20.15 8.88 4.55
CA LEU A 257 19.49 9.57 5.67
C LEU A 257 18.88 8.57 6.68
N ARG A 258 18.31 7.45 6.21
CA ARG A 258 17.89 6.37 7.10
C ARG A 258 19.11 5.76 7.81
N PHE A 259 20.19 5.48 7.09
CA PHE A 259 21.35 4.78 7.62
C PHE A 259 22.04 5.58 8.73
N ILE A 260 22.29 6.89 8.55
CA ILE A 260 22.84 7.72 9.63
C ILE A 260 21.90 7.89 10.82
N ALA A 261 20.58 7.83 10.60
CA ALA A 261 19.60 7.82 11.68
C ALA A 261 19.67 6.52 12.50
N GLU A 262 19.66 5.35 11.86
CA GLU A 262 19.81 4.06 12.55
C GLU A 262 21.15 3.99 13.31
N LEU A 263 22.27 4.44 12.72
CA LEU A 263 23.60 4.51 13.37
C LEU A 263 23.61 5.40 14.64
N THR A 264 22.76 6.43 14.67
CA THR A 264 22.59 7.32 15.85
C THR A 264 21.70 6.66 16.90
N ILE A 265 20.60 6.03 16.47
CA ILE A 265 19.68 5.29 17.35
C ILE A 265 20.41 4.15 18.05
N VAL A 266 21.18 3.33 17.31
CA VAL A 266 21.99 2.25 17.89
C VAL A 266 23.28 2.73 18.57
N GLY A 267 23.43 4.02 18.86
CA GLY A 267 24.50 4.55 19.72
C GLY A 267 25.93 4.36 19.19
N LEU A 268 26.10 4.20 17.87
CA LEU A 268 27.42 4.13 17.24
C LEU A 268 28.01 5.53 17.02
N PHE A 269 27.16 6.50 16.70
CA PHE A 269 27.45 7.92 16.90
C PHE A 269 26.85 8.40 18.22
N THR A 270 27.47 9.38 18.88
CA THR A 270 26.81 10.03 20.02
C THR A 270 25.59 10.83 19.54
N ASP A 271 24.60 11.02 20.42
CA ASP A 271 23.42 11.85 20.13
C ASP A 271 23.83 13.24 19.56
N LYS A 272 24.88 13.86 20.10
CA LYS A 272 25.35 15.18 19.65
C LYS A 272 25.81 15.17 18.20
N GLU A 273 26.55 14.14 17.79
CA GLU A 273 27.13 14.03 16.45
C GLU A 273 26.09 13.60 15.42
N GLY A 274 25.36 12.52 15.75
CA GLY A 274 24.39 11.91 14.86
C GLY A 274 23.19 12.82 14.61
N LEU A 275 22.58 13.36 15.68
CA LEU A 275 21.45 14.27 15.53
C LEU A 275 21.83 15.56 14.80
N SER A 276 23.02 16.12 15.06
CA SER A 276 23.51 17.30 14.32
C SER A 276 23.61 17.02 12.81
N LEU A 277 24.14 15.86 12.41
CA LEU A 277 24.27 15.47 11.02
C LEU A 277 22.89 15.22 10.34
N ILE A 278 21.98 14.53 11.02
CA ILE A 278 20.62 14.28 10.51
C ILE A 278 19.86 15.61 10.38
N TYR A 279 20.03 16.53 11.33
CA TYR A 279 19.36 17.83 11.36
C TYR A 279 19.83 18.74 10.22
N GLU A 280 21.14 18.79 9.94
CA GLU A 280 21.66 19.51 8.77
C GLU A 280 21.02 19.00 7.48
N GLN A 281 20.96 17.67 7.29
CA GLN A 281 20.45 17.09 6.05
C GLN A 281 18.93 17.24 5.88
N LEU A 282 18.14 17.16 6.95
CA LEU A 282 16.72 17.49 6.90
C LEU A 282 16.48 18.98 6.65
N LYS A 283 17.25 19.87 7.30
CA LYS A 283 17.17 21.33 7.08
C LYS A 283 17.53 21.69 5.63
N ASN A 284 18.53 21.04 5.05
CA ASN A 284 18.91 21.22 3.64
C ASN A 284 17.76 20.78 2.71
N ILE A 285 17.15 19.61 2.94
CA ILE A 285 15.97 19.14 2.20
C ILE A 285 14.82 20.17 2.27
N ILE A 286 14.50 20.69 3.46
CA ILE A 286 13.43 21.69 3.66
C ILE A 286 13.77 23.04 3.03
N GLY A 287 15.05 23.40 2.98
CA GLY A 287 15.54 24.58 2.26
C GLY A 287 15.27 24.51 0.75
N THR A 288 15.47 23.33 0.15
CA THR A 288 15.30 23.07 -1.29
C THR A 288 13.84 22.82 -1.69
N ASP A 289 13.13 21.97 -0.96
CA ASP A 289 11.74 21.53 -1.26
C ASP A 289 10.70 22.58 -0.84
N ARG A 290 10.67 23.72 -1.52
CA ARG A 290 9.68 24.78 -1.30
C ARG A 290 8.52 24.75 -2.29
N GLU A 291 8.81 24.40 -3.54
CA GLU A 291 7.82 24.36 -4.62
C GLU A 291 7.60 22.93 -5.11
N THR A 292 8.59 22.31 -5.75
CA THR A 292 8.41 21.01 -6.44
C THR A 292 8.47 19.76 -5.55
N HIS A 293 8.92 19.89 -4.29
CA HIS A 293 8.91 18.81 -3.28
C HIS A 293 9.53 17.45 -3.70
N THR A 294 10.65 17.48 -4.44
CA THR A 294 11.26 16.29 -5.05
C THR A 294 11.81 15.28 -4.06
N HIS A 295 12.13 15.71 -2.83
CA HIS A 295 12.65 14.86 -1.75
C HIS A 295 11.55 14.25 -0.87
N VAL A 296 10.26 14.36 -1.23
CA VAL A 296 9.15 13.80 -0.42
C VAL A 296 9.32 12.30 -0.11
N SER A 297 9.91 11.52 -1.03
CA SER A 297 10.24 10.10 -0.79
C SER A 297 11.34 9.89 0.26
N VAL A 298 12.27 10.85 0.41
CA VAL A 298 13.30 10.85 1.46
C VAL A 298 12.64 11.10 2.82
N VAL A 299 11.82 12.15 2.92
CA VAL A 299 11.13 12.53 4.16
C VAL A 299 10.17 11.43 4.64
N ILE A 300 9.35 10.87 3.75
CA ILE A 300 8.44 9.75 4.09
C ILE A 300 9.23 8.54 4.57
N SER A 301 10.35 8.20 3.93
CA SER A 301 11.20 7.07 4.33
C SER A 301 11.83 7.28 5.70
N PHE A 302 12.37 8.48 5.96
CA PHE A 302 12.89 8.86 7.28
C PHE A 302 11.82 8.77 8.36
N CYS A 303 10.65 9.38 8.14
CA CYS A 303 9.52 9.33 9.08
C CYS A 303 9.01 7.91 9.34
N LYS A 304 8.89 7.07 8.31
CA LYS A 304 8.43 5.67 8.44
C LYS A 304 9.40 4.83 9.27
N HIS A 305 10.71 4.99 9.05
CA HIS A 305 11.69 4.08 9.61
C HIS A 305 12.32 4.58 10.92
N CYS A 306 12.58 5.87 11.08
CA CYS A 306 13.38 6.43 12.18
C CYS A 306 12.70 7.61 12.91
N GLY A 307 11.51 8.04 12.46
CA GLY A 307 10.81 9.17 13.07
C GLY A 307 10.24 8.88 14.45
N ASP A 308 10.06 7.60 14.80
CA ASP A 308 9.66 7.11 16.12
C ASP A 308 10.69 7.47 17.20
N ASP A 309 11.98 7.22 16.95
CA ASP A 309 13.06 7.55 17.89
C ASP A 309 13.65 8.96 17.67
N ILE A 310 13.84 9.43 16.43
CA ILE A 310 14.51 10.73 16.18
C ILE A 310 13.58 11.93 16.34
N ALA A 311 12.27 11.79 16.12
CA ALA A 311 11.33 12.93 16.06
C ALA A 311 10.05 12.75 16.90
N GLY A 312 9.98 11.71 17.74
CA GLY A 312 8.84 11.42 18.61
C GLY A 312 7.54 11.17 17.85
N LEU A 313 7.62 10.65 16.62
CA LEU A 313 6.43 10.43 15.80
C LEU A 313 5.64 9.20 16.26
N VAL A 314 4.38 9.42 16.64
CA VAL A 314 3.39 8.36 16.83
C VAL A 314 2.36 8.46 15.69
N PRO A 315 2.48 7.66 14.61
CA PRO A 315 1.63 7.76 13.42
C PRO A 315 0.14 7.50 13.71
N ARG A 316 -0.76 8.07 12.89
CA ARG A 316 -2.21 7.86 13.05
C ARG A 316 -2.62 6.37 13.01
N LYS A 317 -2.01 5.55 12.13
CA LYS A 317 -2.25 4.09 12.11
C LYS A 317 -1.90 3.43 13.46
N VAL A 318 -0.79 3.81 14.09
CA VAL A 318 -0.38 3.30 15.41
C VAL A 318 -1.38 3.70 16.49
N LYS A 319 -1.81 4.96 16.53
CA LYS A 319 -2.81 5.43 17.51
C LYS A 319 -4.15 4.69 17.38
N LEU A 320 -4.66 4.57 16.15
CA LEU A 320 -5.91 3.86 15.88
C LEU A 320 -5.82 2.37 16.20
N ALA A 321 -4.70 1.70 15.90
CA ALA A 321 -4.49 0.29 16.25
C ALA A 321 -4.39 0.07 17.77
N ALA A 322 -3.73 0.99 18.49
CA ALA A 322 -3.65 0.95 19.95
C ALA A 322 -5.04 1.09 20.60
N GLU A 323 -5.83 2.06 20.14
CA GLU A 323 -7.18 2.37 20.63
C GLU A 323 -8.20 1.27 20.27
N LYS A 324 -8.25 0.85 19.00
CA LYS A 324 -9.25 -0.10 18.47
C LYS A 324 -9.00 -1.56 18.88
N PHE A 325 -7.74 -1.94 19.09
CA PHE A 325 -7.36 -3.34 19.39
C PHE A 325 -6.68 -3.53 20.76
N GLY A 326 -6.55 -2.48 21.57
CA GLY A 326 -5.95 -2.55 22.91
C GLY A 326 -4.43 -2.81 22.91
N LEU A 327 -3.72 -2.40 21.86
CA LEU A 327 -2.32 -2.76 21.63
C LEU A 327 -1.32 -1.78 22.26
N GLY A 328 -0.47 -2.28 23.16
CA GLY A 328 0.58 -1.51 23.83
C GLY A 328 1.85 -1.37 22.97
N PHE A 329 1.93 -0.30 22.19
CA PHE A 329 3.12 -0.01 21.36
C PHE A 329 4.35 0.42 22.19
N PRO A 330 5.58 0.25 21.65
CA PRO A 330 6.80 0.58 22.38
C PRO A 330 6.92 2.06 22.76
N PRO A 331 7.50 2.38 23.95
CA PRO A 331 7.80 3.75 24.36
C PRO A 331 8.99 4.34 23.59
N SER A 332 9.02 5.68 23.48
CA SER A 332 10.15 6.42 22.92
C SER A 332 11.16 6.70 24.04
N GLU A 333 12.20 5.87 24.14
CA GLU A 333 13.19 5.89 25.23
C GLU A 333 14.62 6.24 24.77
N ILE A 334 14.90 6.20 23.46
CA ILE A 334 16.28 6.22 22.94
C ILE A 334 16.86 7.64 22.86
N ILE A 335 16.03 8.60 22.45
CA ILE A 335 16.36 10.04 22.32
C ILE A 335 15.32 10.82 23.12
N SER A 336 15.75 11.80 23.93
CA SER A 336 14.83 12.57 24.78
C SER A 336 13.99 13.58 23.99
N THR A 337 12.80 13.90 24.49
CA THR A 337 11.79 14.77 23.85
C THR A 337 12.37 16.12 23.40
N GLU A 338 13.28 16.70 24.18
CA GLU A 338 13.93 18.00 23.89
C GLU A 338 14.83 17.90 22.66
N LYS A 339 15.48 16.75 22.46
CA LYS A 339 16.31 16.45 21.29
C LYS A 339 15.46 16.08 20.07
N GLN A 340 14.27 15.52 20.27
CA GLN A 340 13.32 15.19 19.20
C GLN A 340 12.59 16.42 18.64
N GLN A 341 12.26 17.41 19.47
CA GLN A 341 11.41 18.55 19.09
C GLN A 341 11.92 19.35 17.87
N PRO A 342 13.24 19.61 17.68
CA PRO A 342 13.73 20.28 16.48
C PRO A 342 13.42 19.54 15.18
N PHE A 343 13.53 18.20 15.18
CA PHE A 343 13.15 17.36 14.03
C PHE A 343 11.65 17.39 13.78
N GLN A 344 10.85 17.33 14.85
CA GLN A 344 9.41 17.40 14.71
C GLN A 344 8.94 18.76 14.15
N ASN A 345 9.61 19.86 14.52
CA ASN A 345 9.36 21.19 13.96
C ASN A 345 9.68 21.24 12.46
N LEU A 346 10.87 20.78 12.06
CA LEU A 346 11.28 20.66 10.65
C LEU A 346 10.27 19.84 9.82
N LEU A 347 9.80 18.70 10.33
CA LEU A 347 8.83 17.87 9.64
C LEU A 347 7.44 18.52 9.53
N ARG A 348 7.02 19.32 10.52
CA ARG A 348 5.78 20.11 10.46
C ARG A 348 5.88 21.26 9.44
N GLU A 349 7.04 21.89 9.32
CA GLU A 349 7.33 22.89 8.28
C GLU A 349 7.25 22.27 6.88
N TYR A 350 7.95 21.15 6.65
CA TYR A 350 7.90 20.40 5.39
C TYR A 350 6.47 20.01 5.01
N PHE A 351 5.71 19.43 5.95
CA PHE A 351 4.31 19.04 5.71
C PHE A 351 3.41 20.24 5.39
N THR A 352 3.67 21.40 5.99
CA THR A 352 2.96 22.65 5.70
C THR A 352 3.28 23.16 4.30
N SER A 353 4.54 23.07 3.87
CA SER A 353 4.97 23.40 2.50
C SER A 353 4.31 22.48 1.46
N LEU A 354 4.40 21.16 1.68
CA LEU A 354 3.82 20.13 0.81
C LEU A 354 2.28 20.28 0.70
N THR A 355 1.62 20.64 1.79
CA THR A 355 0.16 20.90 1.81
C THR A 355 -0.21 22.16 1.02
N LYS A 356 0.67 23.17 0.92
CA LYS A 356 0.45 24.34 0.05
C LYS A 356 0.60 23.96 -1.43
N HIS A 357 1.63 23.21 -1.78
CA HIS A 357 1.86 22.69 -3.14
C HIS A 357 0.66 21.85 -3.62
N LEU A 358 0.27 20.82 -2.86
CA LEU A 358 -0.88 19.98 -3.20
C LEU A 358 -2.19 20.77 -3.40
N LYS A 359 -2.39 21.86 -2.63
CA LYS A 359 -3.57 22.75 -2.77
C LYS A 359 -3.49 23.71 -3.96
N LYS A 360 -2.29 24.01 -4.47
CA LYS A 360 -2.09 24.75 -5.73
C LYS A 360 -2.44 23.83 -6.89
N ASP A 361 -1.76 22.69 -7.00
CA ASP A 361 -1.89 21.73 -8.09
C ASP A 361 -3.33 21.22 -8.25
N HIS A 362 -4.03 20.95 -7.13
CA HIS A 362 -5.43 20.55 -7.15
C HIS A 362 -6.36 21.62 -7.76
N ARG A 363 -6.08 22.92 -7.55
CA ARG A 363 -6.85 24.02 -8.15
C ARG A 363 -6.52 24.17 -9.64
N GLU A 364 -5.25 24.03 -10.01
CA GLU A 364 -4.80 24.12 -11.39
C GLU A 364 -5.39 22.96 -12.23
N LEU A 365 -5.38 21.74 -11.69
CA LEU A 365 -6.05 20.58 -12.29
C LEU A 365 -7.56 20.80 -12.43
N GLN A 366 -8.26 21.27 -11.38
CA GLN A 366 -9.69 21.59 -11.46
C GLN A 366 -10.02 22.70 -12.48
N ASN A 367 -9.11 23.65 -12.70
CA ASN A 367 -9.31 24.68 -13.72
C ASN A 367 -9.15 24.11 -15.13
N ILE A 368 -8.17 23.22 -15.35
CA ILE A 368 -8.01 22.50 -16.62
C ILE A 368 -9.21 21.58 -16.90
N GLU A 369 -9.69 20.84 -15.88
CA GLU A 369 -10.91 20.03 -15.98
C GLU A 369 -12.17 20.84 -16.32
N ARG A 370 -12.23 22.13 -15.97
CA ARG A 370 -13.33 23.04 -16.32
C ARG A 370 -13.17 23.69 -17.69
N GLN A 371 -11.95 23.82 -18.20
CA GLN A 371 -11.67 24.32 -19.55
C GLN A 371 -11.89 23.24 -20.62
N ASN A 372 -11.83 21.96 -20.22
CA ASN A 372 -12.03 20.79 -21.08
C ASN A 372 -13.46 20.21 -21.03
N ARG A 373 -14.46 20.99 -20.55
CA ARG A 373 -15.88 20.62 -20.42
C ARG A 373 -16.77 21.62 -21.13
#